data_AF-A0A851TNP4-F1
#
_entry.id   AF-A0A851TNP4-F1
#
_cell.length_a   1.000
_cell.length_b   1.000
_cell.length_c   1.000
_cell.angle_alpha   90.00
_cell.angle_beta   90.00
_cell.angle_gamma   90.00
#
_symmetry.space_group_name_H-M   'P 1'
#
loop_
_entity.id
_entity.type
_entity.pdbx_description
1 polymer ?
#
loop_
_entity_poly.entity_id
_entity_poly.type
_entity_poly.pdbx_seq_one_letter_code
_entity_poly.pdbx_strand_id
1 'polypeptide(L)'
;LLPSGESGAGKTVNTKRVIQYFATIAASGDKKKEEQPGKMQGTLEDQIISANPLLEAFGNAKTVRNDNSSRFGKFIRIHFGATGKLASADIETYLLEKSRVTFQLKAERSYHIFYQIMSNKKPELIDMLLITTNPYDYHFVSQGEITVPSINDQEELMATDSAIDILGFTADEKVAIYKLTGAVMHYGNLKFKQKQREEQAEPDGTEVADKAAYLMGLNSADLLKALCYPRVKVGNEYVTKGQTVQQVNNAVGALAKAVYEKMFLWMVVRINQQLDTKQPRQYFIGVLDIAGFEIFDVSS
;
A
#
# COMPACT_ATOMS: atom_id res chain seq x y z
N LEU A 1 -2.20 22.98 10.33
CA LEU A 1 -2.27 22.27 11.61
C LEU A 1 -1.16 21.23 11.65
N LEU A 2 -0.37 21.23 12.72
CA LEU A 2 0.79 20.36 12.90
C LEU A 2 0.63 19.56 14.20
N PRO A 3 -0.10 18.43 14.20
CA PRO A 3 -0.10 17.52 15.34
C PRO A 3 1.31 16.94 15.52
N SER A 4 2.03 17.38 16.55
CA SER A 4 3.37 16.86 16.89
C SER A 4 3.29 15.85 18.03
N GLY A 5 4.11 14.81 17.98
CA GLY A 5 4.24 13.83 19.07
C GLY A 5 4.99 12.57 18.64
N GLU A 6 5.38 11.74 19.60
CA GLU A 6 6.02 10.44 19.36
C GLU A 6 5.09 9.43 18.65
N SER A 7 5.63 8.28 18.25
CA SER A 7 4.79 7.15 17.80
C SER A 7 3.80 6.77 18.90
N GLY A 8 2.53 6.60 18.55
CA GLY A 8 1.44 6.34 19.51
C GLY A 8 0.75 7.59 20.10
N ALA A 9 1.22 8.81 19.82
CA ALA A 9 0.62 10.04 20.36
C ALA A 9 -0.77 10.43 19.78
N GLY A 10 -1.39 9.57 18.96
CA GLY A 10 -2.73 9.82 18.41
C GLY A 10 -2.81 10.86 17.29
N LYS A 11 -1.70 11.16 16.59
CA LYS A 11 -1.65 12.14 15.49
C LYS A 11 -2.68 11.86 14.38
N THR A 12 -2.77 10.61 13.95
CA THR A 12 -3.74 10.15 12.93
C THR A 12 -5.18 10.34 13.39
N VAL A 13 -5.47 10.03 14.66
CA VAL A 13 -6.81 10.19 15.26
C VAL A 13 -7.22 11.66 15.34
N ASN A 14 -6.30 12.53 15.74
CA ASN A 14 -6.54 13.98 15.77
C ASN A 14 -6.77 14.53 14.36
N THR A 15 -5.97 14.08 13.39
CA THR A 15 -6.14 14.45 11.97
C THR A 15 -7.52 14.04 11.44
N LYS A 16 -7.98 12.82 11.73
CA LYS A 16 -9.33 12.36 11.40
C LYS A 16 -10.41 13.27 11.98
N ARG A 17 -10.30 13.65 13.26
CA ARG A 17 -11.29 14.54 13.92
C ARG A 17 -11.28 15.95 13.34
N VAL A 18 -10.11 16.49 13.01
CA VAL A 18 -9.98 17.80 12.36
C VAL A 18 -10.64 17.79 10.98
N ILE A 19 -10.42 16.74 10.19
CA ILE A 19 -11.06 16.57 8.87
C ILE A 19 -12.58 16.48 9.04
N GLN A 20 -13.06 15.66 9.96
CA GLN A 20 -14.50 15.51 10.25
C GLN A 20 -15.14 16.83 10.67
N TYR A 21 -14.45 17.64 11.48
CA TYR A 21 -14.93 18.96 11.88
C TYR A 21 -15.10 19.87 10.65
N PHE A 22 -14.06 20.01 9.80
CA PHE A 22 -14.15 20.85 8.59
C PHE A 22 -15.20 20.34 7.61
N ALA A 23 -15.29 19.03 7.41
CA ALA A 23 -16.33 18.40 6.63
C ALA A 23 -17.72 18.79 7.12
N THR A 24 -17.97 18.74 8.42
CA THR A 24 -19.31 19.01 8.98
C THR A 24 -19.70 20.49 8.88
N ILE A 25 -18.77 21.41 9.12
CA ILE A 25 -19.09 22.85 9.16
C ILE A 25 -19.07 23.53 7.79
N ALA A 26 -18.24 23.03 6.86
CA ALA A 26 -18.01 23.65 5.55
C ALA A 26 -18.68 22.88 4.41
N ALA A 27 -19.49 21.86 4.74
CA ALA A 27 -20.23 21.08 3.77
C ALA A 27 -21.11 21.97 2.92
N SER A 28 -20.94 21.84 1.60
CA SER A 28 -21.94 22.31 0.66
C SER A 28 -23.08 21.30 0.71
N GLY A 29 -24.31 21.73 1.05
CA GLY A 29 -25.50 20.86 1.11
C GLY A 29 -25.94 20.27 -0.25
N ASP A 30 -25.01 19.99 -1.15
CA ASP A 30 -25.26 19.38 -2.45
C ASP A 30 -25.71 17.93 -2.25
N LYS A 31 -26.70 17.53 -3.04
CA LYS A 31 -27.32 16.21 -2.98
C LYS A 31 -26.29 15.12 -3.28
N LYS A 32 -26.42 13.97 -2.60
CA LYS A 32 -25.71 12.73 -2.92
C LYS A 32 -25.74 12.50 -4.43
N LYS A 33 -24.57 12.36 -5.05
CA LYS A 33 -24.47 11.96 -6.46
C LYS A 33 -25.00 10.53 -6.58
N GLU A 34 -25.74 10.25 -7.65
CA GLU A 34 -26.26 8.91 -7.93
C GLU A 34 -25.12 7.89 -8.00
N GLU A 35 -25.34 6.71 -7.39
CA GLU A 35 -24.39 5.61 -7.38
C GLU A 35 -24.18 5.09 -8.81
N GLN A 36 -23.00 5.39 -9.37
CA GLN A 36 -22.58 4.86 -10.66
C GLN A 36 -21.19 4.23 -10.53
N PRO A 37 -20.96 3.03 -11.09
CA PRO A 37 -19.65 2.38 -11.04
C PRO A 37 -18.59 3.24 -11.74
N GLY A 38 -17.42 3.38 -11.10
CA GLY A 38 -16.30 4.20 -11.59
C GLY A 38 -16.47 5.72 -11.40
N LYS A 39 -17.52 6.15 -10.68
CA LYS A 39 -17.66 7.53 -10.19
C LYS A 39 -17.63 7.51 -8.67
N MET A 40 -17.13 8.61 -8.08
CA MET A 40 -17.14 8.75 -6.63
C MET A 40 -18.56 8.66 -6.07
N GLN A 41 -18.67 7.94 -4.97
CA GLN A 41 -19.90 7.84 -4.19
C GLN A 41 -19.83 8.79 -2.99
N GLY A 42 -20.99 9.17 -2.46
CA GLY A 42 -21.06 10.08 -1.31
C GLY A 42 -20.63 11.51 -1.64
N THR A 43 -20.50 12.32 -0.59
CA THR A 43 -20.11 13.72 -0.71
C THR A 43 -18.57 13.87 -0.71
N LEU A 44 -18.06 15.07 -1.01
CA LEU A 44 -16.62 15.32 -1.00
C LEU A 44 -16.02 15.09 0.40
N GLU A 45 -16.81 15.37 1.43
CA GLU A 45 -16.51 15.10 2.82
C GLU A 45 -16.34 13.60 3.10
N ASP A 46 -17.30 12.78 2.63
CA ASP A 46 -17.24 11.32 2.75
C ASP A 46 -15.97 10.77 2.10
N GLN A 47 -15.59 11.31 0.93
CA GLN A 47 -14.41 10.89 0.19
C GLN A 47 -13.11 11.21 0.94
N ILE A 48 -12.98 12.41 1.53
CA ILE A 48 -11.78 12.79 2.30
C ILE A 48 -11.65 11.89 3.54
N ILE A 49 -12.76 11.54 4.18
CA ILE A 49 -12.76 10.63 5.33
C ILE A 49 -12.39 9.20 4.90
N SER A 50 -12.99 8.70 3.82
CA SER A 50 -12.76 7.36 3.26
C SER A 50 -11.36 7.15 2.68
N ALA A 51 -10.62 8.21 2.36
CA ALA A 51 -9.20 8.08 1.99
C ALA A 51 -8.35 7.47 3.12
N ASN A 52 -8.72 7.67 4.39
CA ASN A 52 -7.91 7.20 5.51
C ASN A 52 -7.87 5.68 5.66
N PRO A 53 -8.99 4.94 5.71
CA PRO A 53 -8.96 3.47 5.76
C PRO A 53 -8.05 2.85 4.70
N LEU A 54 -8.15 3.31 3.45
CA LEU A 54 -7.31 2.83 2.36
C LEU A 54 -5.82 3.14 2.60
N LEU A 55 -5.48 4.38 2.96
CA LEU A 55 -4.09 4.76 3.23
C LEU A 55 -3.51 4.05 4.47
N GLU A 56 -4.34 3.78 5.49
CA GLU A 56 -3.93 3.06 6.69
C GLU A 56 -3.70 1.58 6.40
N ALA A 57 -4.55 0.93 5.59
CA ALA A 57 -4.36 -0.46 5.20
C ALA A 57 -2.99 -0.69 4.53
N PHE A 58 -2.57 0.23 3.67
CA PHE A 58 -1.33 0.09 2.89
C PHE A 58 -0.11 0.80 3.48
N GLY A 59 -0.32 1.76 4.37
CA GLY A 59 0.73 2.63 4.90
C GLY A 59 0.93 2.52 6.41
N ASN A 60 0.04 1.84 7.13
CA ASN A 60 0.19 1.61 8.57
C ASN A 60 0.55 0.16 8.87
N ALA A 61 1.25 -0.01 9.98
CA ALA A 61 1.65 -1.31 10.49
C ALA A 61 1.76 -1.29 12.01
N LYS A 62 1.77 -2.49 12.61
CA LYS A 62 2.04 -2.67 14.03
C LYS A 62 3.54 -2.56 14.29
N THR A 63 3.89 -1.71 15.25
CA THR A 63 5.24 -1.54 15.81
C THR A 63 5.26 -2.00 17.25
N VAL A 64 6.42 -1.98 17.91
CA VAL A 64 6.54 -2.29 19.34
C VAL A 64 5.72 -1.33 20.22
N ARG A 65 5.57 -0.07 19.81
CA ARG A 65 4.94 0.99 20.62
C ARG A 65 3.51 1.32 20.22
N ASN A 66 3.11 1.00 18.99
CA ASN A 66 1.83 1.40 18.43
C ASN A 66 1.33 0.33 17.46
N ASP A 67 0.12 -0.16 17.71
CA ASP A 67 -0.54 -1.20 16.94
C ASP A 67 -0.96 -0.74 15.53
N ASN A 68 -1.19 0.56 15.33
CA ASN A 68 -1.58 1.17 14.06
C ASN A 68 -0.71 2.40 13.76
N SER A 69 0.59 2.17 13.57
CA SER A 69 1.60 3.21 13.35
C SER A 69 1.65 3.61 11.88
N SER A 70 1.47 4.89 11.57
CA SER A 70 1.69 5.43 10.22
C SER A 70 3.17 5.34 9.85
N ARG A 71 3.48 4.67 8.74
CA ARG A 71 4.87 4.47 8.26
C ARG A 71 5.16 5.18 6.95
N PHE A 72 4.43 6.26 6.76
CA PHE A 72 4.58 7.27 5.75
C PHE A 72 4.16 8.60 6.38
N GLY A 73 4.68 9.70 5.87
CA GLY A 73 4.12 11.03 6.13
C GLY A 73 3.00 11.34 5.14
N LYS A 74 1.98 12.07 5.58
CA LYS A 74 0.93 12.61 4.73
C LYS A 74 0.69 14.08 5.05
N PHE A 75 0.51 14.89 4.00
CA PHE A 75 0.09 16.27 4.09
C PHE A 75 -1.21 16.44 3.31
N ILE A 76 -2.29 16.74 4.02
CA ILE A 76 -3.62 16.87 3.44
C ILE A 76 -3.92 18.37 3.35
N ARG A 77 -4.15 18.86 2.13
CA ARG A 77 -4.63 20.23 1.89
C ARG A 77 -6.13 20.18 1.66
N ILE A 78 -6.90 20.81 2.54
CA ILE A 78 -8.34 21.01 2.38
C ILE A 78 -8.55 22.40 1.80
N HIS A 79 -9.07 22.49 0.59
CA HIS A 79 -9.26 23.74 -0.14
C HIS A 79 -10.68 24.27 0.08
N PHE A 80 -10.77 25.59 0.26
CA PHE A 80 -12.01 26.33 0.44
C PHE A 80 -12.18 27.34 -0.70
N GLY A 81 -13.43 27.48 -1.16
CA GLY A 81 -13.83 28.50 -2.10
C GLY A 81 -14.03 29.86 -1.43
N ALA A 82 -14.41 30.86 -2.23
CA ALA A 82 -14.61 32.24 -1.75
C ALA A 82 -15.69 32.37 -0.65
N THR A 83 -16.63 31.44 -0.61
CA THR A 83 -17.72 31.40 0.38
C THR A 83 -17.34 30.69 1.67
N GLY A 84 -16.09 30.19 1.80
CA GLY A 84 -15.64 29.40 2.94
C GLY A 84 -16.14 27.95 2.93
N LYS A 85 -16.82 27.52 1.86
CA LYS A 85 -17.24 26.13 1.67
C LYS A 85 -16.14 25.27 1.08
N LEU A 86 -16.19 23.97 1.36
CA LEU A 86 -15.23 23.00 0.89
C LEU A 86 -15.29 22.88 -0.64
N ALA A 87 -14.15 23.07 -1.30
CA ALA A 87 -14.03 23.11 -2.76
C ALA A 87 -13.34 21.86 -3.32
N SER A 88 -12.23 21.45 -2.74
CA SER A 88 -11.46 20.26 -3.14
C SER A 88 -10.53 19.82 -2.02
N ALA A 89 -9.88 18.67 -2.16
CA ALA A 89 -8.79 18.28 -1.29
C ALA A 89 -7.67 17.64 -2.10
N ASP A 90 -6.46 17.64 -1.55
CA ASP A 90 -5.37 16.85 -2.09
C ASP A 90 -4.46 16.34 -0.96
N ILE A 91 -3.77 15.25 -1.24
CA ILE A 91 -2.94 14.51 -0.31
C ILE A 91 -1.55 14.36 -0.94
N GLU A 92 -0.53 14.88 -0.28
CA GLU A 92 0.86 14.56 -0.58
C GLU A 92 1.36 13.51 0.42
N THR A 93 2.10 12.51 -0.07
CA THR A 93 2.71 11.49 0.78
C THR A 93 4.22 11.55 0.70
N TYR A 94 4.88 11.19 1.81
CA TYR A 94 6.33 11.22 1.95
C TYR A 94 6.82 9.94 2.61
N LEU A 95 7.98 9.45 2.15
CA LEU A 95 8.78 8.45 2.86
C LEU A 95 7.99 7.22 3.36
N LEU A 96 7.31 6.52 2.44
CA LEU A 96 6.82 5.17 2.76
C LEU A 96 8.02 4.28 3.11
N GLU A 97 8.02 3.68 4.29
CA GLU A 97 9.09 2.80 4.70
C GLU A 97 8.97 1.44 4.00
N LYS A 98 9.65 1.35 2.86
CA LYS A 98 9.67 0.20 1.96
C LYS A 98 10.20 -1.09 2.59
N SER A 99 11.12 -1.00 3.55
CA SER A 99 11.74 -2.18 4.20
C SER A 99 10.69 -3.14 4.74
N ARG A 100 9.57 -2.62 5.26
CA ARG A 100 8.52 -3.43 5.89
C ARG A 100 7.80 -4.39 4.97
N VAL A 101 7.83 -4.12 3.66
CA VAL A 101 7.25 -5.00 2.65
C VAL A 101 7.96 -6.35 2.64
N THR A 102 9.25 -6.39 3.00
CA THR A 102 10.07 -7.61 2.92
C THR A 102 10.65 -8.06 4.26
N PHE A 103 10.47 -7.28 5.32
CA PHE A 103 11.12 -7.49 6.61
C PHE A 103 10.27 -6.97 7.76
N GLN A 104 10.29 -7.67 8.90
CA GLN A 104 9.69 -7.22 10.15
C GLN A 104 10.58 -7.63 11.32
N LEU A 105 10.60 -6.81 12.38
CA LEU A 105 11.14 -7.25 13.66
C LEU A 105 10.16 -8.21 14.35
N LYS A 106 10.67 -9.02 15.28
CA LYS A 106 9.91 -10.11 15.93
C LYS A 106 8.57 -9.67 16.56
N ALA A 107 8.52 -8.46 17.12
CA ALA A 107 7.33 -7.92 17.78
C ALA A 107 6.50 -6.97 16.89
N GLU A 108 6.90 -6.81 15.63
CA GLU A 108 6.26 -5.93 14.63
C GLU A 108 5.54 -6.75 13.57
N ARG A 109 4.76 -6.07 12.74
CA ARG A 109 3.96 -6.66 11.67
C ARG A 109 4.22 -5.94 10.36
N SER A 110 3.96 -6.60 9.23
CA SER A 110 3.94 -5.91 7.94
C SER A 110 2.72 -4.97 7.83
N TYR A 111 2.50 -4.37 6.66
CA TYR A 111 1.33 -3.51 6.41
C TYR A 111 0.01 -4.28 6.60
N HIS A 112 -1.00 -3.60 7.14
CA HIS A 112 -2.26 -4.25 7.54
C HIS A 112 -2.97 -4.97 6.39
N ILE A 113 -2.89 -4.43 5.17
CA ILE A 113 -3.58 -4.98 4.00
C ILE A 113 -3.31 -6.47 3.76
N PHE A 114 -2.07 -6.95 4.00
CA PHE A 114 -1.73 -8.36 3.77
C PHE A 114 -2.60 -9.28 4.62
N TYR A 115 -2.82 -8.90 5.87
CA TYR A 115 -3.56 -9.71 6.82
C TYR A 115 -5.06 -9.48 6.76
N GLN A 116 -5.48 -8.26 6.40
CA GLN A 116 -6.87 -7.99 6.02
C GLN A 116 -7.30 -8.94 4.90
N ILE A 117 -6.51 -9.08 3.84
CA ILE A 117 -6.78 -10.01 2.74
C ILE A 117 -6.83 -11.46 3.25
N MET A 118 -5.81 -11.89 4.00
CA MET A 118 -5.72 -13.28 4.53
C MET A 118 -6.75 -13.60 5.63
N SER A 119 -7.48 -12.59 6.15
CA SER A 119 -8.54 -12.78 7.15
C SER A 119 -9.72 -13.63 6.67
N ASN A 120 -9.80 -13.86 5.34
CA ASN A 120 -10.82 -14.64 4.67
C ASN A 120 -12.24 -14.07 4.78
N LYS A 121 -12.38 -12.77 5.07
CA LYS A 121 -13.68 -12.10 5.07
C LYS A 121 -14.29 -11.99 3.67
N LYS A 122 -13.45 -11.91 2.64
CA LYS A 122 -13.78 -11.99 1.21
C LYS A 122 -13.04 -13.17 0.58
N PRO A 123 -13.56 -14.42 0.68
CA PRO A 123 -12.88 -15.62 0.21
C PRO A 123 -12.50 -15.57 -1.28
N GLU A 124 -13.28 -14.84 -2.08
CA GLU A 124 -12.98 -14.63 -3.49
C GLU A 124 -11.62 -13.95 -3.73
N LEU A 125 -11.11 -13.18 -2.76
CA LEU A 125 -9.76 -12.62 -2.84
C LEU A 125 -8.69 -13.70 -2.63
N ILE A 126 -8.92 -14.68 -1.77
CA ILE A 126 -7.97 -15.78 -1.54
C ILE A 126 -7.76 -16.57 -2.84
N ASP A 127 -8.87 -16.92 -3.50
CA ASP A 127 -8.85 -17.63 -4.77
C ASP A 127 -8.27 -16.78 -5.90
N MET A 128 -8.69 -15.51 -6.02
CA MET A 128 -8.20 -14.59 -7.05
C MET A 128 -6.68 -14.38 -6.97
N LEU A 129 -6.15 -14.29 -5.76
CA LEU A 129 -4.74 -14.02 -5.50
C LEU A 129 -3.90 -15.29 -5.43
N LEU A 130 -4.52 -16.46 -5.57
CA LEU A 130 -3.85 -17.76 -5.51
C LEU A 130 -3.08 -17.94 -4.20
N ILE A 131 -3.66 -17.45 -3.09
CA ILE A 131 -3.04 -17.49 -1.77
C ILE A 131 -3.76 -18.45 -0.82
N THR A 132 -3.16 -18.70 0.34
CA THR A 132 -3.80 -19.37 1.47
C THR A 132 -4.17 -18.33 2.53
N THR A 133 -4.89 -18.77 3.57
CA THR A 133 -5.20 -17.94 4.74
C THR A 133 -4.13 -18.03 5.83
N ASN A 134 -3.08 -18.83 5.63
CA ASN A 134 -2.00 -19.01 6.59
C ASN A 134 -0.84 -18.05 6.27
N PRO A 135 -0.59 -17.01 7.09
CA PRO A 135 0.46 -16.03 6.78
C PRO A 135 1.86 -16.62 6.77
N TYR A 136 2.11 -17.72 7.49
CA TYR A 136 3.39 -18.42 7.49
C TYR A 136 3.76 -19.05 6.14
N ASP A 137 2.81 -19.14 5.22
CA ASP A 137 3.09 -19.56 3.85
C ASP A 137 3.81 -18.46 3.07
N TYR A 138 3.90 -17.22 3.58
CA TYR A 138 4.46 -16.04 2.90
C TYR A 138 5.55 -15.36 3.71
N HIS A 139 6.81 -15.66 3.39
CA HIS A 139 7.97 -15.21 4.17
C HIS A 139 8.04 -13.69 4.39
N PHE A 140 7.64 -12.90 3.40
CA PHE A 140 7.68 -11.44 3.49
C PHE A 140 6.72 -10.82 4.49
N VAL A 141 5.73 -11.58 5.01
CA VAL A 141 4.71 -11.05 5.94
C VAL A 141 4.62 -11.87 7.24
N SER A 142 5.57 -12.78 7.48
CA SER A 142 5.51 -13.72 8.60
C SER A 142 6.79 -13.80 9.44
N GLN A 143 7.64 -12.78 9.38
CA GLN A 143 8.88 -12.74 10.18
C GLN A 143 8.65 -12.23 11.60
N GLY A 144 7.57 -11.47 11.80
CA GLY A 144 7.14 -10.94 13.09
C GLY A 144 5.78 -11.46 13.52
N GLU A 145 4.99 -10.58 14.11
CA GLU A 145 3.65 -10.86 14.62
C GLU A 145 2.64 -10.96 13.49
N ILE A 146 1.69 -11.90 13.65
CA ILE A 146 0.65 -12.15 12.65
C ILE A 146 -0.66 -11.51 13.04
N THR A 147 -1.01 -11.52 14.32
CA THR A 147 -2.27 -11.00 14.85
C THR A 147 -2.00 -9.86 15.81
N VAL A 148 -2.97 -8.95 15.93
CA VAL A 148 -2.89 -7.80 16.84
C VAL A 148 -4.22 -7.74 17.60
N PRO A 149 -4.23 -7.92 18.93
CA PRO A 149 -5.49 -8.05 19.68
C PRO A 149 -6.45 -6.85 19.55
N SER A 150 -5.92 -5.66 19.27
CA SER A 150 -6.68 -4.43 19.12
C SER A 150 -7.26 -4.21 17.71
N ILE A 151 -6.93 -5.07 16.73
CA ILE A 151 -7.30 -4.91 15.32
C ILE A 151 -8.14 -6.11 14.86
N ASN A 152 -9.30 -5.83 14.24
CA ASN A 152 -10.11 -6.83 13.57
C ASN A 152 -9.90 -6.77 12.06
N ASP A 153 -8.96 -7.59 11.55
CA ASP A 153 -8.58 -7.58 10.13
C ASP A 153 -9.77 -7.87 9.18
N GLN A 154 -10.82 -8.57 9.64
CA GLN A 154 -12.01 -8.82 8.82
C GLN A 154 -12.86 -7.54 8.62
N GLU A 155 -13.09 -6.79 9.70
CA GLU A 155 -13.84 -5.53 9.63
C GLU A 155 -13.04 -4.47 8.86
N GLU A 156 -11.73 -4.41 9.10
CA GLU A 156 -10.84 -3.49 8.39
C GLU A 156 -10.73 -3.81 6.89
N LEU A 157 -10.81 -5.08 6.48
CA LEU A 157 -10.89 -5.44 5.05
C LEU A 157 -12.14 -4.82 4.41
N MET A 158 -13.30 -4.92 5.06
CA MET A 158 -14.56 -4.36 4.55
C MET A 158 -14.52 -2.84 4.49
N ALA A 159 -13.93 -2.18 5.49
CA ALA A 159 -13.72 -0.73 5.48
C ALA A 159 -12.81 -0.30 4.33
N THR A 160 -11.73 -1.04 4.09
CA THR A 160 -10.78 -0.78 2.99
C THR A 160 -11.42 -1.00 1.63
N ASP A 161 -12.12 -2.12 1.44
CA ASP A 161 -12.81 -2.43 0.17
C ASP A 161 -13.90 -1.40 -0.15
N SER A 162 -14.67 -0.98 0.87
CA SER A 162 -15.69 0.07 0.72
C SER A 162 -15.07 1.44 0.43
N ALA A 163 -13.93 1.76 1.05
CA ALA A 163 -13.20 3.00 0.78
C ALA A 163 -12.76 3.08 -0.70
N ILE A 164 -12.28 1.98 -1.28
CA ILE A 164 -11.90 1.93 -2.70
C ILE A 164 -13.09 2.28 -3.60
N ASP A 165 -14.30 1.79 -3.28
CA ASP A 165 -15.52 2.10 -4.06
C ASP A 165 -15.94 3.57 -3.90
N ILE A 166 -15.96 4.08 -2.67
CA ILE A 166 -16.34 5.47 -2.37
C ILE A 166 -15.41 6.46 -3.09
N LEU A 167 -14.11 6.16 -3.10
CA LEU A 167 -13.08 6.96 -3.77
C LEU A 167 -13.15 6.84 -5.31
N GLY A 168 -14.06 6.05 -5.87
CA GLY A 168 -14.32 6.00 -7.31
C GLY A 168 -13.23 5.28 -8.11
N PHE A 169 -12.51 4.33 -7.49
CA PHE A 169 -11.69 3.39 -8.25
C PHE A 169 -12.60 2.49 -9.09
N THR A 170 -12.17 2.13 -10.29
CA THR A 170 -12.90 1.15 -11.09
C THR A 170 -12.75 -0.26 -10.52
N ALA A 171 -13.62 -1.19 -10.92
CA ALA A 171 -13.49 -2.58 -10.53
C ALA A 171 -12.13 -3.18 -10.98
N ASP A 172 -11.67 -2.83 -12.18
CA ASP A 172 -10.37 -3.28 -12.70
C ASP A 172 -9.20 -2.72 -11.88
N GLU A 173 -9.29 -1.45 -11.48
CA GLU A 173 -8.30 -0.81 -10.61
C GLU A 173 -8.27 -1.48 -9.22
N LYS A 174 -9.44 -1.74 -8.63
CA LYS A 174 -9.57 -2.48 -7.36
C LYS A 174 -8.93 -3.88 -7.47
N VAL A 175 -9.26 -4.62 -8.52
CA VAL A 175 -8.68 -5.94 -8.78
C VAL A 175 -7.17 -5.84 -8.96
N ALA A 176 -6.66 -4.83 -9.68
CA ALA A 176 -5.23 -4.63 -9.86
C ALA A 176 -4.52 -4.35 -8.53
N ILE A 177 -5.08 -3.53 -7.64
CA ILE A 177 -4.55 -3.26 -6.30
C ILE A 177 -4.38 -4.58 -5.53
N TYR A 178 -5.41 -5.41 -5.49
CA TYR A 178 -5.34 -6.70 -4.80
C TYR A 178 -4.34 -7.65 -5.48
N LYS A 179 -4.36 -7.77 -6.82
CA LYS A 179 -3.43 -8.64 -7.57
C LYS A 179 -1.97 -8.26 -7.35
N LEU A 180 -1.63 -6.97 -7.40
CA LEU A 180 -0.28 -6.48 -7.13
C LEU A 180 0.14 -6.78 -5.69
N THR A 181 -0.77 -6.63 -4.73
CA THR A 181 -0.52 -6.99 -3.32
C THR A 181 -0.27 -8.49 -3.14
N GLY A 182 -1.06 -9.34 -3.80
CA GLY A 182 -0.86 -10.78 -3.84
C GLY A 182 0.46 -11.19 -4.49
N ALA A 183 0.82 -10.56 -5.60
CA ALA A 183 2.08 -10.82 -6.30
C ALA A 183 3.30 -10.51 -5.41
N VAL A 184 3.25 -9.44 -4.62
CA VAL A 184 4.29 -9.10 -3.64
C VAL A 184 4.47 -10.21 -2.59
N MET A 185 3.38 -10.84 -2.14
CA MET A 185 3.48 -11.99 -1.22
C MET A 185 4.16 -13.19 -1.90
N HIS A 186 3.79 -13.51 -3.15
CA HIS A 186 4.42 -14.59 -3.91
C HIS A 186 5.90 -14.34 -4.22
N TYR A 187 6.32 -13.09 -4.43
CA TYR A 187 7.74 -12.76 -4.60
C TYR A 187 8.59 -13.19 -3.40
N GLY A 188 8.07 -13.11 -2.18
CA GLY A 188 8.76 -13.59 -0.98
C GLY A 188 8.99 -15.11 -0.94
N ASN A 189 8.29 -15.86 -1.80
CA ASN A 189 8.36 -17.31 -1.87
C ASN A 189 9.09 -17.83 -3.12
N LEU A 190 9.59 -16.95 -4.00
CA LEU A 190 10.40 -17.36 -5.13
C LEU A 190 11.70 -18.01 -4.62
N LYS A 191 12.00 -19.20 -5.13
CA LYS A 191 13.18 -19.97 -4.74
C LYS A 191 14.14 -20.09 -5.91
N PHE A 192 15.42 -19.96 -5.58
CA PHE A 192 16.51 -20.08 -6.52
C PHE A 192 17.60 -20.94 -5.89
N LYS A 193 18.30 -21.68 -6.73
CA LYS A 193 19.44 -22.51 -6.33
C LYS A 193 20.65 -22.19 -7.18
N GLN A 194 21.81 -22.57 -6.68
CA GLN A 194 23.04 -22.45 -7.45
C GLN A 194 23.05 -23.53 -8.54
N LYS A 195 23.34 -23.10 -9.78
CA LYS A 195 23.50 -24.01 -10.91
C LYS A 195 24.72 -24.90 -10.69
N GLN A 196 24.62 -26.17 -11.08
CA GLN A 196 25.73 -27.12 -10.89
C GLN A 196 26.99 -26.63 -11.62
N ARG A 197 28.11 -26.56 -10.88
CA ARG A 197 29.45 -26.17 -11.39
C ARG A 197 29.58 -24.71 -11.84
N GLU A 198 28.60 -23.86 -11.55
CA GLU A 198 28.63 -22.41 -11.82
C GLU A 198 28.23 -21.63 -10.55
N GLU A 199 28.62 -20.36 -10.44
CA GLU A 199 28.17 -19.50 -9.31
C GLU A 199 26.80 -18.83 -9.56
N GLN A 200 26.23 -19.05 -10.76
CA GLN A 200 24.99 -18.43 -11.19
C GLN A 200 23.76 -19.11 -10.57
N ALA A 201 22.72 -18.32 -10.38
CA ALA A 201 21.42 -18.78 -9.92
C ALA A 201 20.61 -19.38 -11.07
N GLU A 202 19.82 -20.40 -10.73
CA GLU A 202 18.73 -20.90 -11.56
C GLU A 202 17.44 -21.03 -10.73
N PRO A 203 16.25 -20.92 -11.35
CA PRO A 203 14.99 -21.10 -10.64
C PRO A 203 14.88 -22.49 -9.99
N ASP A 204 14.42 -22.55 -8.75
CA ASP A 204 14.15 -23.81 -8.04
C ASP A 204 12.64 -24.11 -8.04
N GLY A 205 12.13 -24.37 -9.26
CA GLY A 205 10.71 -24.53 -9.53
C GLY A 205 10.08 -23.29 -10.17
N THR A 206 8.89 -23.46 -10.76
CA THR A 206 8.18 -22.40 -11.47
C THR A 206 6.83 -22.06 -10.85
N GLU A 207 6.27 -22.91 -9.98
CA GLU A 207 4.89 -22.75 -9.50
C GLU A 207 4.60 -21.36 -8.90
N VAL A 208 5.47 -20.88 -8.02
CA VAL A 208 5.32 -19.55 -7.40
C VAL A 208 5.53 -18.43 -8.42
N ALA A 209 6.46 -18.62 -9.37
CA ALA A 209 6.69 -17.67 -10.44
C ALA A 209 5.49 -17.58 -11.40
N ASP A 210 4.83 -18.71 -11.67
CA ASP A 210 3.62 -18.78 -12.49
C ASP A 210 2.46 -18.01 -11.83
N LYS A 211 2.28 -18.17 -10.51
CA LYS A 211 1.30 -17.39 -9.73
C LYS A 211 1.61 -15.89 -9.75
N ALA A 212 2.85 -15.51 -9.42
CA ALA A 212 3.26 -14.12 -9.40
C ALA A 212 3.15 -13.45 -10.78
N ALA A 213 3.59 -14.15 -11.83
CA ALA A 213 3.52 -13.67 -13.20
C ALA A 213 2.06 -13.54 -13.67
N TYR A 214 1.19 -14.50 -13.36
CA TYR A 214 -0.24 -14.43 -13.68
C TYR A 214 -0.90 -13.18 -13.06
N LEU A 215 -0.65 -12.91 -11.78
CA LEU A 215 -1.21 -11.73 -11.10
C LEU A 215 -0.71 -10.41 -11.69
N MET A 216 0.54 -10.39 -12.17
CA MET A 216 1.16 -9.22 -12.80
C MET A 216 0.87 -9.10 -14.30
N GLY A 217 0.21 -10.09 -14.92
CA GLY A 217 0.01 -10.14 -16.37
C GLY A 217 1.32 -10.33 -17.16
N LEU A 218 2.29 -11.07 -16.60
CA LEU A 218 3.62 -11.32 -17.15
C LEU A 218 3.77 -12.77 -17.64
N ASN A 219 4.79 -13.01 -18.45
CA ASN A 219 5.26 -14.36 -18.75
C ASN A 219 6.24 -14.82 -17.65
N SER A 220 5.98 -16.00 -17.07
CA SER A 220 6.79 -16.56 -15.97
C SER A 220 8.23 -16.86 -16.38
N ALA A 221 8.45 -17.41 -17.58
CA ALA A 221 9.80 -17.70 -18.08
C ALA A 221 10.60 -16.42 -18.31
N ASP A 222 9.98 -15.36 -18.83
CA ASP A 222 10.64 -14.07 -19.00
C ASP A 222 10.95 -13.40 -17.67
N LEU A 223 10.04 -13.49 -16.68
CA LEU A 223 10.28 -13.00 -15.32
C LEU A 223 11.50 -13.69 -14.69
N LEU A 224 11.53 -15.03 -14.69
CA LEU A 224 12.63 -15.81 -14.13
C LEU A 224 13.95 -15.55 -14.86
N LYS A 225 13.91 -15.47 -16.19
CA LYS A 225 15.08 -15.14 -17.00
C LYS A 225 15.61 -13.74 -16.70
N ALA A 226 14.73 -12.75 -16.58
CA ALA A 226 15.13 -11.37 -16.28
C ALA A 226 15.74 -11.24 -14.88
N LEU A 227 15.27 -12.03 -13.91
CA LEU A 227 15.82 -12.10 -12.56
C LEU A 227 17.20 -12.76 -12.53
N CYS A 228 17.37 -13.94 -13.14
CA CYS A 228 18.66 -14.66 -13.12
C CYS A 228 19.70 -14.07 -14.08
N TYR A 229 19.24 -13.52 -15.21
CA TYR A 229 20.07 -13.04 -16.32
C TYR A 229 19.63 -11.65 -16.82
N PRO A 230 19.68 -10.60 -15.97
CA PRO A 230 19.32 -9.25 -16.39
C PRO A 230 20.18 -8.76 -17.54
N ARG A 231 19.54 -8.04 -18.47
CA ARG A 231 20.22 -7.28 -19.53
C ARG A 231 20.58 -5.91 -18.98
N VAL A 232 21.87 -5.65 -18.81
CA VAL A 232 22.40 -4.41 -18.25
C VAL A 232 23.06 -3.60 -19.35
N LYS A 233 22.80 -2.29 -19.36
CA LYS A 233 23.47 -1.37 -20.28
C LYS A 233 24.88 -1.06 -19.76
N VAL A 234 25.90 -1.33 -20.56
CA VAL A 234 27.31 -1.04 -20.26
C VAL A 234 27.84 -0.16 -21.38
N GLY A 235 28.09 1.12 -21.10
CA GLY A 235 28.36 2.11 -22.14
C GLY A 235 27.18 2.24 -23.11
N ASN A 236 27.41 1.91 -24.38
CA ASN A 236 26.40 1.95 -25.45
C ASN A 236 25.78 0.58 -25.78
N GLU A 237 26.24 -0.50 -25.16
CA GLU A 237 25.79 -1.87 -25.46
C GLU A 237 24.98 -2.48 -24.32
N TYR A 238 24.18 -3.51 -24.64
CA TYR A 238 23.46 -4.31 -23.65
C TYR A 238 24.09 -5.69 -23.51
N VAL A 239 24.51 -6.00 -22.29
CA VAL A 239 25.14 -7.28 -21.95
C VAL A 239 24.24 -8.05 -20.99
N THR A 240 24.06 -9.34 -21.26
CA THR A 240 23.38 -10.25 -20.34
C THR A 240 24.34 -10.65 -19.23
N LYS A 241 23.98 -10.38 -17.97
CA LYS A 241 24.81 -10.69 -16.81
C LYS A 241 24.12 -11.73 -15.96
N GLY A 242 24.76 -12.87 -15.72
CA GLY A 242 24.29 -13.85 -14.73
C GLY A 242 24.43 -13.33 -13.30
N GLN A 243 23.47 -13.66 -12.44
CA GLN A 243 23.46 -13.29 -11.02
C GLN A 243 23.67 -14.50 -10.12
N THR A 244 24.26 -14.29 -8.94
CA THR A 244 24.31 -15.31 -7.87
C THR A 244 22.95 -15.42 -7.16
N VAL A 245 22.71 -16.51 -6.42
CA VAL A 245 21.45 -16.72 -5.68
C VAL A 245 21.12 -15.54 -4.75
N GLN A 246 22.13 -15.04 -4.03
CA GLN A 246 21.95 -13.89 -3.15
C GLN A 246 21.57 -12.62 -3.91
N GLN A 247 22.18 -12.39 -5.09
CA GLN A 247 21.87 -11.22 -5.91
C GLN A 247 20.44 -11.29 -6.43
N VAL A 248 19.97 -12.46 -6.86
CA VAL A 248 18.58 -12.65 -7.31
C VAL A 248 17.60 -12.42 -6.17
N ASN A 249 17.83 -13.00 -4.99
CA ASN A 249 16.96 -12.78 -3.82
C ASN A 249 16.89 -11.29 -3.43
N ASN A 250 18.01 -10.58 -3.46
CA ASN A 250 18.04 -9.13 -3.21
C ASN A 250 17.26 -8.36 -4.30
N ALA A 251 17.38 -8.76 -5.57
CA ALA A 251 16.66 -8.14 -6.68
C ALA A 251 15.15 -8.37 -6.58
N VAL A 252 14.70 -9.57 -6.19
CA VAL A 252 13.29 -9.88 -5.93
C VAL A 252 12.75 -9.03 -4.79
N GLY A 253 13.48 -8.91 -3.68
CA GLY A 253 13.10 -8.03 -2.58
C GLY A 253 13.02 -6.55 -3.00
N ALA A 254 13.95 -6.08 -3.83
CA ALA A 254 13.91 -4.73 -4.38
C ALA A 254 12.71 -4.51 -5.33
N LEU A 255 12.38 -5.51 -6.16
CA LEU A 255 11.22 -5.48 -7.05
C LEU A 255 9.92 -5.42 -6.24
N ALA A 256 9.77 -6.25 -5.20
CA ALA A 256 8.62 -6.23 -4.30
C ALA A 256 8.40 -4.84 -3.66
N LYS A 257 9.48 -4.25 -3.13
CA LYS A 257 9.45 -2.89 -2.58
C LYS A 257 9.06 -1.84 -3.62
N ALA A 258 9.61 -1.94 -4.83
CA ALA A 258 9.34 -1.00 -5.91
C ALA A 258 7.89 -1.08 -6.39
N VAL A 259 7.36 -2.29 -6.60
CA VAL A 259 5.95 -2.51 -6.98
C VAL A 259 5.02 -1.93 -5.92
N TYR A 260 5.27 -2.26 -4.64
CA TYR A 260 4.43 -1.78 -3.54
C TYR A 260 4.46 -0.24 -3.40
N GLU A 261 5.64 0.37 -3.46
CA GLU A 261 5.79 1.84 -3.42
C GLU A 261 5.07 2.51 -4.59
N LYS A 262 5.27 2.02 -5.82
CA LYS A 262 4.64 2.60 -7.00
C LYS A 262 3.13 2.45 -6.97
N MET A 263 2.63 1.31 -6.50
CA MET A 263 1.20 1.09 -6.28
C MET A 263 0.65 2.07 -5.23
N PHE A 264 1.33 2.23 -4.10
CA PHE A 264 0.92 3.18 -3.04
C PHE A 264 0.86 4.62 -3.55
N LEU A 265 1.91 5.09 -4.23
CA LEU A 265 1.94 6.42 -4.82
C LEU A 265 0.87 6.60 -5.90
N TRP A 266 0.64 5.58 -6.72
CA TRP A 266 -0.42 5.60 -7.72
C TRP A 266 -1.82 5.69 -7.08
N MET A 267 -2.08 4.97 -5.99
CA MET A 267 -3.35 5.10 -5.25
C MET A 267 -3.54 6.53 -4.75
N VAL A 268 -2.50 7.18 -4.22
CA VAL A 268 -2.57 8.58 -3.79
C VAL A 268 -2.88 9.51 -4.97
N VAL A 269 -2.25 9.30 -6.13
CA VAL A 269 -2.55 10.07 -7.34
C VAL A 269 -4.01 9.88 -7.78
N ARG A 270 -4.52 8.64 -7.75
CA ARG A 270 -5.91 8.34 -8.09
C ARG A 270 -6.89 8.98 -7.10
N ILE A 271 -6.61 8.93 -5.80
CA ILE A 271 -7.38 9.63 -4.76
C ILE A 271 -7.42 11.14 -5.07
N ASN A 272 -6.28 11.76 -5.36
CA ASN A 272 -6.22 13.19 -5.66
C ASN A 272 -6.97 13.59 -6.92
N GLN A 273 -6.93 12.77 -7.97
CA GLN A 273 -7.71 13.01 -9.19
C GLN A 273 -9.22 13.03 -8.90
N GLN A 274 -9.65 12.27 -7.89
CA GLN A 274 -11.04 12.17 -7.49
C GLN A 274 -11.41 13.33 -6.55
N LEU A 275 -10.56 13.66 -5.57
CA LEU A 275 -10.78 14.81 -4.68
C LEU A 275 -10.68 16.18 -5.38
N ASP A 276 -10.15 16.23 -6.60
CA ASP A 276 -10.10 17.43 -7.42
C ASP A 276 -11.48 17.78 -8.02
N THR A 277 -11.87 19.04 -7.90
CA THR A 277 -13.11 19.57 -8.47
C THR A 277 -12.84 20.82 -9.30
N LYS A 278 -13.81 21.16 -10.16
CA LYS A 278 -13.76 22.39 -10.97
C LYS A 278 -14.08 23.66 -10.18
N GLN A 279 -14.36 23.56 -8.87
CA GLN A 279 -14.69 24.72 -8.06
C GLN A 279 -13.45 25.61 -7.86
N PRO A 280 -13.59 26.95 -7.90
CA PRO A 280 -12.47 27.85 -7.66
C PRO A 280 -11.95 27.72 -6.23
N ARG A 281 -10.63 27.64 -6.09
CA ARG A 281 -9.92 27.52 -4.80
C ARG A 281 -9.34 28.87 -4.41
N GLN A 282 -9.57 29.32 -3.18
CA GLN A 282 -9.06 30.62 -2.73
C GLN A 282 -8.14 30.49 -1.50
N TYR A 283 -8.47 29.58 -0.59
CA TYR A 283 -7.70 29.34 0.63
C TYR A 283 -7.57 27.84 0.87
N PHE A 284 -6.56 27.42 1.63
CA PHE A 284 -6.46 26.03 2.08
C PHE A 284 -6.01 25.94 3.53
N ILE A 285 -6.42 24.86 4.19
CA ILE A 285 -5.88 24.44 5.49
C ILE A 285 -5.09 23.16 5.26
N GLY A 286 -3.79 23.24 5.52
CA GLY A 286 -2.91 22.07 5.49
C GLY A 286 -2.92 21.34 6.84
N VAL A 287 -3.10 20.03 6.82
CA VAL A 287 -2.95 19.14 7.98
C VAL A 287 -1.80 18.19 7.70
N LEU A 288 -0.71 18.33 8.45
CA LEU A 288 0.49 17.51 8.28
C LEU A 288 0.50 16.41 9.35
N ASP A 289 0.47 15.16 8.91
CA ASP A 289 0.57 13.98 9.74
C ASP A 289 1.80 13.18 9.30
N ILE A 290 2.93 13.46 9.95
CA ILE A 290 4.19 12.73 9.72
C ILE A 290 4.26 11.58 10.72
N ALA A 291 4.78 10.43 10.27
CA ALA A 291 5.11 9.30 11.13
C ALA A 291 5.82 9.76 12.41
N GLY A 292 5.41 9.20 13.57
CA GLY A 292 6.09 9.50 14.82
C GLY A 292 7.53 9.04 14.78
N PHE A 293 8.43 9.84 15.37
CA PHE A 293 9.80 9.42 15.58
C PHE A 293 9.82 8.16 16.46
N GLU A 294 10.53 7.13 16.03
CA GLU A 294 10.76 5.91 16.81
C GLU A 294 12.27 5.78 17.04
N ILE A 295 12.65 5.64 18.30
CA ILE A 295 14.06 5.50 18.70
C ILE A 295 14.41 4.02 18.63
N PHE A 296 15.36 3.69 17.75
CA PHE A 296 15.91 2.34 17.61
C PHE A 296 17.39 2.34 18.01
N ASP A 297 17.88 1.20 18.53
CA ASP A 297 19.31 1.02 18.84
C ASP A 297 20.20 1.10 17.58
N VAL A 298 19.63 0.84 16.40
CA VAL A 298 20.26 1.08 15.09
C VAL A 298 19.24 1.74 14.18
N SER A 299 19.55 2.96 13.72
CA SER A 299 18.81 3.65 12.67
C SER A 299 19.53 3.43 11.33
N SER A 300 18.85 2.90 10.32
CA SER A 300 19.39 2.73 8.95
C SER A 300 18.76 3.71 7.98
#